data_AF-A0A5D3FBL0-F1
#
_entry.id   AF-A0A5D3FBL0-F1
#
_cell.length_a   1.000
_cell.length_b   1.000
_cell.length_c   1.000
_cell.angle_alpha   90.00
_cell.angle_beta   90.00
_cell.angle_gamma   90.00
#
_symmetry.space_group_name_H-M   'P 1'
#
loop_
_entity.id
_entity.type
_entity.pdbx_description
1 polymer ?
#
loop_
_entity_poly.entity_id
_entity_poly.type
_entity_poly.pdbx_seq_one_letter_code
_entity_poly.pdbx_strand_id
1 'polypeptide(L)'
;MAGLGTTEILIILAVVLLLFGSAKLPQLARSLGKSARILKAETQGLHDNESSTAKAQPEATGQGAGQGAEDAREKAARLREEAARLEREAADGAQRPRGAIGSGEPIQGVPVSDPSQVRKG
;
A
#
# COMPACT_ATOMS: atom_id res chain seq x y z
N MET A 1 -22.01 -17.09 -42.82
CA MET A 1 -21.95 -17.04 -41.34
C MET A 1 -21.16 -15.80 -40.97
N ALA A 2 -21.79 -14.80 -40.36
CA ALA A 2 -21.18 -13.50 -40.10
C ALA A 2 -20.14 -13.62 -38.98
N GLY A 3 -18.88 -13.77 -39.36
CA GLY A 3 -17.76 -13.68 -38.43
C GLY A 3 -17.60 -12.23 -38.01
N LEU A 4 -17.53 -11.97 -36.71
CA LEU A 4 -17.15 -10.67 -36.20
C LEU A 4 -15.73 -10.37 -36.71
N GLY A 5 -15.63 -9.41 -37.63
CA GLY A 5 -14.36 -8.96 -38.16
C GLY A 5 -13.64 -8.09 -37.14
N THR A 6 -12.35 -7.87 -37.40
CA THR A 6 -11.52 -6.98 -36.58
C THR A 6 -12.12 -5.58 -36.49
N THR A 7 -12.77 -5.11 -37.56
CA THR A 7 -13.45 -3.82 -37.63
C THR A 7 -14.64 -3.73 -36.68
N GLU A 8 -15.51 -4.75 -36.63
CA GLU A 8 -16.66 -4.79 -35.74
C GLU A 8 -16.23 -4.78 -34.26
N ILE A 9 -15.17 -5.52 -33.92
CA ILE A 9 -14.60 -5.53 -32.57
C ILE A 9 -14.11 -4.14 -32.17
N LEU A 10 -13.43 -3.41 -33.07
CA LEU A 10 -12.97 -2.05 -32.79
C LEU A 10 -14.13 -1.07 -32.57
N ILE A 11 -15.20 -1.19 -33.35
CA ILE A 11 -16.40 -0.35 -33.18
C ILE A 11 -17.06 -0.61 -31.83
N ILE A 12 -17.23 -1.88 -31.45
CA ILE A 12 -17.80 -2.24 -30.14
C ILE A 12 -16.91 -1.71 -29.01
N LEU A 13 -15.59 -1.88 -29.11
CA LEU A 13 -14.65 -1.35 -28.12
C LEU A 13 -14.74 0.17 -28.01
N ALA A 14 -14.88 0.88 -29.13
CA ALA A 14 -15.05 2.33 -29.15
C ALA A 14 -16.34 2.75 -28.42
N VAL A 15 -17.46 2.07 -28.65
CA VAL A 15 -18.73 2.34 -27.95
C VAL A 15 -18.59 2.09 -26.45
N VAL A 16 -17.97 0.98 -26.04
CA VAL A 16 -17.73 0.67 -24.63
C VAL A 16 -16.82 1.72 -23.97
N LEU A 17 -15.76 2.15 -24.67
CA LEU A 17 -14.90 3.24 -24.20
C LEU A 17 -15.65 4.56 -24.06
N LEU A 18 -16.64 4.83 -24.90
CA LEU A 18 -17.48 6.03 -24.81
C LEU A 18 -18.42 5.98 -23.59
N LEU A 19 -19.00 4.81 -23.31
CA LEU A 19 -19.93 4.62 -22.20
C LEU A 19 -19.23 4.60 -20.83
N PHE A 20 -18.12 3.87 -20.73
CA PHE A 20 -17.41 3.66 -19.47
C PHE A 20 -16.22 4.61 -19.28
N GLY A 21 -15.63 5.12 -20.35
CA GLY A 21 -14.42 5.94 -20.32
C GLY A 21 -13.13 5.12 -20.33
N SER A 22 -12.04 5.75 -20.79
CA SER A 22 -10.70 5.12 -20.88
C SER A 22 -10.10 4.74 -19.52
N ALA A 23 -10.51 5.39 -18.44
CA ALA A 23 -10.02 5.11 -17.09
C ALA A 23 -10.74 3.92 -16.41
N LYS A 24 -12.02 3.67 -16.72
CA LYS A 24 -12.83 2.67 -16.01
C LYS A 24 -12.66 1.25 -16.55
N LEU A 25 -12.49 1.08 -17.86
CA LEU A 25 -12.20 -0.23 -18.44
C LEU A 25 -10.95 -0.91 -17.86
N PRO A 26 -9.77 -0.25 -17.81
CA PRO A 26 -8.58 -0.87 -17.21
C PRO A 26 -8.72 -1.08 -15.71
N GLN A 27 -9.48 -0.22 -15.01
CA GLN A 27 -9.77 -0.39 -13.59
C GLN A 27 -10.60 -1.67 -13.34
N LEU A 28 -11.67 -1.88 -14.10
CA LEU A 28 -12.53 -3.06 -14.02
C LEU A 28 -11.78 -4.34 -14.44
N ALA A 29 -10.98 -4.28 -15.51
CA ALA A 29 -10.17 -5.40 -15.97
C ALA A 29 -9.15 -5.85 -14.90
N ARG A 30 -8.52 -4.89 -14.20
CA ARG A 30 -7.57 -5.19 -13.11
C ARG A 30 -8.25 -5.82 -11.90
N SER A 31 -9.41 -5.30 -11.47
CA SER A 31 -10.13 -5.89 -10.33
C SER A 31 -10.66 -7.28 -10.65
N LEU A 32 -11.22 -7.49 -11.85
CA LEU A 32 -11.66 -8.79 -12.31
C LEU A 32 -10.49 -9.77 -12.49
N GLY A 33 -9.36 -9.31 -13.02
CA GLY A 33 -8.16 -10.12 -13.20
C GLY A 33 -7.54 -10.57 -11.88
N LYS A 34 -7.54 -9.72 -10.84
CA LYS A 34 -7.06 -10.09 -9.51
C LYS A 34 -7.94 -11.19 -8.90
N SER A 35 -9.26 -11.04 -8.94
CA SER A 35 -10.20 -12.07 -8.46
C SER A 35 -10.09 -13.36 -9.27
N ALA A 36 -10.04 -13.27 -10.61
CA ALA A 36 -9.88 -14.42 -11.48
C ALA A 36 -8.56 -15.16 -11.26
N ARG A 37 -7.46 -14.46 -10.96
CA ARG A 37 -6.16 -15.07 -10.66
C ARG A 37 -6.21 -15.87 -9.36
N ILE A 38 -6.84 -15.32 -8.31
CA ILE A 38 -6.99 -16.00 -7.02
C ILE A 38 -7.84 -17.25 -7.21
N LEU A 39 -9.00 -17.11 -7.85
CA LEU A 39 -9.89 -18.23 -8.14
C LEU A 39 -9.20 -19.30 -8.99
N LYS A 40 -8.42 -18.90 -10.01
CA LYS A 40 -7.69 -19.84 -10.86
C LYS A 40 -6.60 -20.58 -10.09
N ALA A 41 -5.88 -19.90 -9.19
CA ALA A 41 -4.86 -20.53 -8.34
C ALA A 41 -5.47 -21.54 -7.37
N GLU A 42 -6.61 -21.21 -6.74
CA GLU A 42 -7.34 -22.13 -5.87
C GLU A 42 -7.89 -23.33 -6.64
N THR A 43 -8.53 -23.09 -7.80
CA THR A 43 -9.09 -24.16 -8.65
C THR A 43 -7.98 -25.05 -9.23
N GLN A 44 -6.82 -24.49 -9.57
CA GLN A 44 -5.68 -25.25 -10.07
C GLN A 44 -5.09 -26.16 -8.99
N GLY A 45 -5.05 -25.74 -7.72
CA GLY A 45 -4.63 -26.62 -6.61
C GLY A 45 -5.53 -27.84 -6.40
N LEU A 46 -6.80 -27.78 -6.83
CA LEU A 46 -7.70 -28.94 -6.84
C LEU A 46 -7.40 -29.89 -8.01
N HIS A 47 -6.99 -29.37 -9.17
CA HIS A 47 -6.63 -30.19 -10.34
C HIS A 47 -5.20 -30.74 -10.26
N ASP A 48 -4.26 -30.03 -9.65
CA ASP A 48 -2.84 -30.41 -9.55
C ASP A 48 -2.59 -31.53 -8.50
N ASN A 49 -3.62 -32.02 -7.77
CA ASN A 49 -3.48 -33.20 -6.91
C ASN A 49 -3.25 -34.50 -7.71
N GLU A 50 -3.33 -34.46 -9.04
CA GLU A 50 -2.99 -35.57 -9.94
C GLU A 50 -1.63 -35.42 -10.64
N SER A 51 -1.00 -34.24 -10.67
CA SER A 51 0.23 -34.03 -11.47
C SER A 51 1.17 -32.96 -10.89
N SER A 52 2.18 -33.40 -10.13
CA SER A 52 3.46 -32.73 -9.81
C SER A 52 3.55 -31.19 -9.73
N THR A 53 3.82 -30.73 -8.50
CA THR A 53 4.59 -29.55 -8.07
C THR A 53 5.52 -28.92 -9.12
N ALA A 54 5.19 -27.69 -9.58
CA ALA A 54 6.15 -26.59 -9.72
C ALA A 54 5.47 -25.27 -10.16
N LYS A 55 5.93 -24.18 -9.52
CA LYS A 55 5.83 -22.77 -9.95
C LYS A 55 4.64 -21.95 -9.44
N ALA A 56 4.61 -21.74 -8.12
CA ALA A 56 4.00 -20.54 -7.54
C ALA A 56 5.12 -19.62 -7.01
N GLN A 57 5.71 -18.82 -7.89
CA GLN A 57 6.51 -17.66 -7.49
C GLN A 57 5.69 -16.40 -7.80
N PRO A 58 5.40 -15.54 -6.81
CA PRO A 58 4.56 -14.36 -7.01
C PRO A 58 5.37 -13.28 -7.74
N GLU A 59 5.42 -13.36 -9.06
CA GLU A 59 5.82 -12.20 -9.87
C GLU A 59 4.71 -11.15 -9.78
N ALA A 60 5.02 -10.09 -9.04
CA ALA A 60 4.35 -8.81 -9.07
C ALA A 60 4.64 -8.11 -10.40
N THR A 61 4.09 -8.62 -11.51
CA THR A 61 4.18 -7.94 -12.80
C THR A 61 2.82 -7.99 -13.48
N GLY A 62 2.03 -6.97 -13.20
CA GLY A 62 0.69 -6.78 -13.77
C GLY A 62 0.29 -5.32 -13.71
N GLN A 63 1.21 -4.45 -14.13
CA GLN A 63 1.00 -3.10 -14.68
C GLN A 63 -0.37 -2.46 -14.37
N GLY A 64 -0.52 -2.09 -13.10
CA GLY A 64 -1.22 -0.88 -12.65
C GLY A 64 -0.32 0.36 -12.73
N ALA A 65 0.60 0.38 -13.71
CA ALA A 65 1.85 1.11 -13.65
C ALA A 65 1.75 2.65 -13.82
N GLY A 66 0.57 3.20 -14.13
CA GLY A 66 0.36 4.65 -14.18
C GLY A 66 0.04 5.19 -12.79
N GLN A 67 -1.19 4.94 -12.33
CA GLN A 67 -1.74 5.55 -11.12
C GLN A 67 -1.04 5.11 -9.84
N GLY A 68 -0.77 3.82 -9.64
CA GLY A 68 -0.10 3.36 -8.41
C GLY A 68 1.36 3.82 -8.30
N ALA A 69 2.02 4.07 -9.43
CA ALA A 69 3.37 4.62 -9.46
C ALA A 69 3.37 6.14 -9.26
N GLU A 70 2.37 6.85 -9.79
CA GLU A 70 2.16 8.29 -9.57
C GLU A 70 1.81 8.59 -8.10
N ASP A 71 0.86 7.85 -7.52
CA ASP A 71 0.45 8.00 -6.12
C ASP A 71 1.61 7.69 -5.13
N ALA A 72 2.43 6.68 -5.45
CA ALA A 72 3.61 6.33 -4.64
C ALA A 72 4.71 7.39 -4.73
N ARG A 73 4.93 7.97 -5.92
CA ARG A 73 5.89 9.07 -6.13
C ARG A 73 5.44 10.34 -5.40
N GLU A 74 4.15 10.66 -5.44
CA GLU A 74 3.61 11.84 -4.74
C GLU A 74 3.74 11.70 -3.21
N LYS A 75 3.40 10.53 -2.65
CA LYS A 75 3.61 10.27 -1.22
C LYS A 75 5.08 10.32 -0.81
N ALA A 76 5.99 9.77 -1.63
CA ALA A 76 7.42 9.81 -1.35
C ALA A 76 7.98 11.25 -1.36
N ALA A 77 7.47 12.13 -2.23
CA ALA A 77 7.84 13.53 -2.27
C ALA A 77 7.38 14.28 -1.01
N ARG A 78 6.12 14.08 -0.59
CA ARG A 78 5.57 14.70 0.64
C ARG A 78 6.34 14.29 1.90
N LEU A 79 6.70 13.01 2.02
CA LEU A 79 7.49 12.51 3.15
C LEU A 79 8.90 13.11 3.21
N ARG A 80 9.52 13.35 2.04
CA ARG A 80 10.83 14.03 1.97
C ARG A 80 10.75 15.50 2.40
N GLU A 81 9.68 16.20 2.03
CA GLU A 81 9.45 17.57 2.48
C GLU A 81 9.20 17.66 3.99
N GLU A 82 8.44 16.72 4.53
CA GLU A 82 8.16 16.63 5.95
C GLU A 82 9.43 16.31 6.76
N ALA A 83 10.23 15.36 6.28
CA ALA A 83 11.53 15.04 6.87
C ALA A 83 12.48 16.26 6.86
N ALA A 84 12.55 16.99 5.74
CA ALA A 84 13.38 18.19 5.63
C ALA A 84 12.88 19.34 6.52
N ARG A 85 11.57 19.44 6.77
CA ARG A 85 11.00 20.40 7.73
C ARG A 85 11.39 20.06 9.16
N LEU A 86 11.26 18.80 9.55
CA LEU A 86 11.68 18.29 10.86
C LEU A 86 13.18 18.52 11.10
N GLU A 87 14.01 18.32 10.09
CA GLU A 87 15.45 18.51 10.18
C GLU A 87 15.83 20.00 10.38
N ARG A 88 15.10 20.92 9.73
CA ARG A 88 15.26 22.37 9.95
C ARG A 88 14.80 22.80 11.33
N GLU A 89 13.70 22.26 11.82
CA GLU A 89 13.18 22.54 13.16
C GLU A 89 14.12 22.00 14.25
N ALA A 90 14.73 20.83 14.03
CA ALA A 90 15.76 20.28 14.90
C ALA A 90 17.06 21.12 14.87
N ALA A 91 17.45 21.66 13.71
CA ALA A 91 18.60 22.54 13.59
C ALA A 91 18.40 23.88 14.31
N ASP A 92 17.19 24.46 14.25
CA ASP A 92 16.84 25.67 15.02
C ASP A 92 16.78 25.39 16.54
N GLY A 93 16.34 24.19 16.93
CA GLY A 93 16.33 23.74 18.32
C GLY A 93 17.73 23.61 18.94
N ALA A 94 18.75 23.31 18.14
CA ALA A 94 20.14 23.20 18.59
C ALA A 94 20.79 24.55 18.92
N GLN A 95 20.23 25.66 18.43
CA GLN A 95 20.72 27.01 18.69
C GLN A 95 20.08 27.66 19.93
N ARG A 96 19.15 26.99 20.64
CA ARG A 96 18.75 27.45 21.97
C ARG A 96 19.98 27.35 22.88
N PRO A 97 20.50 28.48 23.39
CA PRO A 97 21.72 28.45 24.18
C PRO A 97 21.50 27.54 25.38
N ARG A 98 22.34 26.51 25.50
CA ARG A 98 22.64 25.85 26.77
C ARG A 98 23.19 26.92 27.72
N GLY A 99 22.30 27.68 28.33
CA GLY A 99 22.58 28.65 29.35
C GLY A 99 21.71 28.32 30.55
N ALA A 100 22.36 28.13 31.69
CA ALA A 100 21.81 27.95 33.03
C ALA A 100 21.29 26.53 33.39
N ILE A 101 22.20 25.78 34.01
CA ILE A 101 21.89 24.67 34.90
C ILE A 101 21.18 25.28 36.13
N GLY A 102 19.90 24.97 36.33
CA GLY A 102 19.20 25.18 37.60
C GLY A 102 19.22 23.87 38.38
N SER A 103 20.06 23.79 39.40
CA SER A 103 20.08 22.72 40.40
C SER A 103 18.69 22.48 41.01
N GLY A 104 18.18 21.23 41.00
CA GLY A 104 17.33 20.75 42.08
C GLY A 104 15.90 20.23 41.81
N GLU A 105 15.46 19.96 40.58
CA GLU A 105 14.09 19.45 40.37
C GLU A 105 14.04 17.91 40.31
N PRO A 106 13.36 17.22 41.24
CA PRO A 106 13.16 15.78 41.16
C PRO A 106 12.20 15.45 40.02
N ILE A 107 12.57 14.49 39.18
CA ILE A 107 11.69 13.92 38.16
C ILE A 107 10.62 13.08 38.88
N GLN A 108 9.56 13.76 39.33
CA GLN A 108 8.38 13.17 39.93
C GLN A 108 7.46 12.72 38.80
N GLY A 109 7.50 11.42 38.48
CA GLY A 109 6.65 10.93 37.39
C GLY A 109 6.69 9.44 37.07
N VAL A 110 7.26 8.58 37.92
CA VAL A 110 7.15 7.12 37.73
C VAL A 110 6.53 6.51 39.00
N PRO A 111 5.24 6.16 39.00
CA PRO A 111 4.66 5.39 40.09
C PRO A 111 5.26 3.98 40.07
N VAL A 112 6.10 3.67 41.06
CA VAL A 112 6.50 2.29 41.35
C VAL A 112 5.36 1.66 42.14
N SER A 113 4.46 0.96 41.45
CA SER A 113 3.44 0.13 42.09
C SER A 113 4.13 -0.99 42.88
N ASP A 114 3.98 -0.96 44.20
CA ASP A 114 4.46 -1.98 45.14
C ASP A 114 3.49 -3.20 45.12
N PRO A 115 3.93 -4.39 44.69
CA PRO A 115 3.07 -5.57 44.57
C PRO A 115 2.79 -6.29 45.91
N SER A 116 3.24 -5.78 47.06
CA SER A 116 3.13 -6.49 48.34
C SER A 116 1.79 -6.34 49.09
N GLN A 117 0.85 -5.53 48.57
CA GLN A 117 -0.43 -5.23 49.24
C GLN A 117 -1.62 -6.12 48.82
N VAL A 118 -1.37 -7.31 48.29
CA VAL A 118 -2.45 -8.30 48.07
C VAL A 118 -2.58 -9.22 49.29
N ARG A 119 -3.20 -8.63 50.33
CA ARG A 119 -4.23 -9.24 51.17
C ARG A 119 -3.94 -10.63 51.76
N LYS A 120 -3.42 -10.57 52.98
CA LYS A 120 -3.88 -11.39 54.12
C LYS A 120 -5.27 -10.88 54.51
N GLY A 121 -6.27 -11.76 54.57
CA GLY A 121 -7.65 -11.43 54.96
C GLY A 121 -8.65 -12.38 54.34
#